data_AF-I3TG37-F1
#
_entry.id   AF-I3TG37-F1
#
_cell.length_a   1.000
_cell.length_b   1.000
_cell.length_c   1.000
_cell.angle_alpha   90.00
_cell.angle_beta   90.00
_cell.angle_gamma   90.00
#
_symmetry.space_group_name_H-M   'P 1'
#
loop_
_entity.id
_entity.type
_entity.pdbx_description
1 polymer ?
#
loop_
_entity_poly.entity_id
_entity_poly.type
_entity_poly.pdbx_seq_one_letter_code
_entity_poly.pdbx_strand_id
1 'polypeptide(L)'
;MYALSEFVIDFSDVPLNPFGTRDEQKLEAALIVGTLYSPEVVELLKDPVERTTWIDSLAVAAAAYAKYKAGKPVSKIAEEVGRSEHTIRAHIQGKTKAGKLIISTYEKLKAGTLRVAVPFVSGAPQVEAKTSELERKVQELTREKESLLAKVSELEKEVENLRRQLEACREESGKLSRVVEAVKSRLQALEEIKQLLSELA
;
A
#
# COMPACT_ATOMS: atom_id res chain seq x y z
N MET A 1 6.09 -13.36 26.74
CA MET A 1 6.65 -12.46 25.70
C MET A 1 7.65 -13.28 24.92
N TYR A 2 7.22 -13.91 23.82
CA TYR A 2 8.11 -14.73 22.98
C TYR A 2 8.84 -13.78 22.02
N ALA A 3 10.17 -13.74 22.12
CA ALA A 3 10.99 -12.99 21.17
C ALA A 3 10.78 -13.59 19.78
N LEU A 4 10.39 -12.74 18.83
CA LEU A 4 10.30 -13.07 17.41
C LEU A 4 11.72 -13.39 16.93
N SER A 5 12.06 -14.67 16.78
CA SER A 5 13.28 -15.04 16.07
C SER A 5 13.04 -14.79 14.59
N GLU A 6 13.61 -13.72 14.05
CA GLU A 6 13.81 -13.63 12.61
C GLU A 6 14.51 -14.93 12.17
N PHE A 7 13.95 -15.64 11.20
CA PHE A 7 14.66 -16.76 10.57
C PHE A 7 15.76 -16.16 9.71
N VAL A 8 16.90 -15.88 10.35
CA VAL A 8 18.11 -15.44 9.70
C VAL A 8 18.80 -16.69 9.17
N ILE A 9 18.91 -16.78 7.85
CA ILE A 9 19.73 -17.82 7.24
C ILE A 9 21.18 -17.53 7.61
N ASP A 10 21.82 -18.49 8.27
CA ASP A 10 23.24 -18.44 8.54
C ASP A 10 24.02 -18.83 7.29
N PHE A 11 24.86 -17.90 6.82
CA PHE A 11 25.75 -18.11 5.67
C PHE A 11 27.22 -18.23 6.07
N SER A 12 27.53 -18.33 7.37
CA SER A 12 28.91 -18.33 7.89
C SER A 12 29.75 -19.49 7.36
N ASP A 13 29.12 -20.63 7.07
CA ASP A 13 29.78 -21.84 6.56
C ASP A 13 29.85 -21.91 5.02
N VAL A 14 29.50 -20.83 4.31
CA VAL A 14 29.52 -20.82 2.85
C VAL A 14 30.94 -20.50 2.33
N PRO A 15 31.56 -21.42 1.56
CA PRO A 15 32.92 -21.21 1.07
C PRO A 15 32.94 -20.18 -0.07
N LEU A 16 33.68 -19.09 0.11
CA LEU A 16 33.83 -18.04 -0.91
C LEU A 16 34.67 -18.49 -2.11
N ASN A 17 35.65 -19.38 -1.87
CA ASN A 17 36.46 -20.04 -2.89
C ASN A 17 36.24 -21.56 -2.76
N PRO A 18 35.13 -22.09 -3.30
CA PRO A 18 34.73 -23.47 -3.08
C PRO A 18 35.71 -24.47 -3.71
N PHE A 19 35.96 -25.59 -3.03
CA PHE A 19 36.78 -26.68 -3.56
C PHE A 19 35.98 -27.98 -3.66
N GLY A 20 35.81 -28.46 -4.89
CA GLY A 20 35.02 -29.66 -5.18
C GLY A 20 33.51 -29.41 -5.18
N THR A 21 32.77 -30.43 -5.63
CA THR A 21 31.34 -30.30 -5.97
C THR A 21 30.45 -29.87 -4.82
N ARG A 22 30.72 -30.34 -3.59
CA ARG A 22 29.90 -30.01 -2.42
C ARG A 22 29.98 -28.53 -2.06
N ASP A 23 31.18 -27.98 -2.09
CA ASP A 23 31.40 -26.56 -1.76
C ASP A 23 30.85 -25.66 -2.86
N GLU A 24 31.00 -26.05 -4.13
CA GLU A 24 30.40 -25.35 -5.27
C GLU A 24 28.88 -25.26 -5.11
N GLN A 25 28.23 -26.37 -4.77
CA GLN A 25 26.78 -26.42 -4.53
C GLN A 25 26.35 -25.58 -3.33
N LYS A 26 27.14 -25.55 -2.25
CA LYS A 26 26.86 -24.67 -1.11
C LYS A 26 26.90 -23.19 -1.49
N LEU A 27 27.95 -22.77 -2.21
CA LEU A 27 28.05 -21.40 -2.70
C LEU A 27 26.93 -21.07 -3.68
N GLU A 28 26.64 -21.96 -4.63
CA GLU A 28 25.54 -21.82 -5.58
C GLU A 28 24.19 -21.64 -4.88
N ALA A 29 23.86 -22.51 -3.92
CA ALA A 29 22.63 -22.43 -3.15
C ALA A 29 22.54 -21.12 -2.34
N ALA A 30 23.63 -20.71 -1.70
CA ALA A 30 23.68 -19.45 -0.97
C ALA A 30 23.45 -18.23 -1.89
N LEU A 31 24.02 -18.23 -3.09
CA LEU A 31 23.82 -17.17 -4.07
C LEU A 31 22.39 -17.13 -4.61
N ILE A 32 21.77 -18.29 -4.86
CA ILE A 32 20.36 -18.37 -5.29
C ILE A 32 19.47 -17.80 -4.19
N VAL A 33 19.57 -18.33 -2.97
CA VAL A 33 18.73 -17.92 -1.84
C VAL A 33 18.94 -16.45 -1.51
N GLY A 34 20.20 -16.01 -1.41
CA GLY A 34 20.55 -14.61 -1.15
C GLY A 34 19.99 -13.63 -2.18
N THR A 35 19.92 -14.05 -3.43
CA THR A 35 19.46 -13.19 -4.54
C THR A 35 17.94 -13.19 -4.66
N LEU A 36 17.28 -14.34 -4.54
CA LEU A 36 15.82 -14.47 -4.69
C LEU A 36 15.05 -13.62 -3.67
N TYR A 37 15.58 -13.47 -2.46
CA TYR A 37 14.95 -12.67 -1.40
C TYR A 37 15.41 -11.22 -1.37
N SER A 38 16.20 -10.77 -2.35
CA SER A 38 16.52 -9.35 -2.46
C SER A 38 15.28 -8.54 -2.90
N PRO A 39 15.05 -7.32 -2.37
CA PRO A 39 13.86 -6.54 -2.71
C PRO A 39 13.66 -6.31 -4.21
N GLU A 40 14.77 -6.08 -4.95
CA GLU A 40 14.74 -5.89 -6.40
C GLU A 40 14.24 -7.15 -7.13
N VAL A 41 14.70 -8.34 -6.72
CA VAL A 41 14.31 -9.60 -7.37
C VAL A 41 12.89 -9.99 -7.00
N VAL A 42 12.47 -9.77 -5.75
CA VAL A 42 11.07 -9.99 -5.35
C VAL A 42 10.12 -9.19 -6.22
N GLU A 43 10.48 -7.96 -6.61
CA GLU A 43 9.68 -7.16 -7.53
C GLU A 43 9.64 -7.75 -8.94
N LEU A 44 10.81 -8.16 -9.48
CA LEU A 44 10.90 -8.78 -10.81
C LEU A 44 10.09 -10.08 -10.92
N LEU A 45 9.97 -10.83 -9.82
CA LEU A 45 9.24 -12.10 -9.79
C LEU A 45 7.72 -11.93 -9.63
N LYS A 46 7.20 -10.71 -9.46
CA LYS A 46 5.75 -10.48 -9.37
C LYS A 46 5.04 -10.80 -10.67
N ASP A 47 5.63 -10.51 -11.82
CA ASP A 47 5.07 -10.83 -13.13
C ASP A 47 5.14 -12.35 -13.39
N PRO A 48 4.00 -13.06 -13.46
CA PRO A 48 4.00 -14.51 -13.69
C PRO A 48 4.51 -14.92 -15.06
N VAL A 49 4.46 -14.03 -16.07
CA VAL A 49 4.91 -14.34 -17.44
C VAL A 49 6.43 -14.39 -17.50
N GLU A 50 7.11 -13.43 -16.87
CA GLU A 50 8.57 -13.37 -16.88
C GLU A 50 9.24 -14.18 -15.75
N ARG A 51 8.49 -14.55 -14.71
CA ARG A 51 9.00 -15.22 -13.50
C ARG A 51 9.89 -16.42 -13.81
N THR A 52 9.43 -17.32 -14.68
CA THR A 52 10.17 -18.54 -15.04
C THR A 52 11.51 -18.21 -15.70
N THR A 53 11.52 -17.22 -16.61
CA THR A 53 12.73 -16.75 -17.30
C THR A 53 13.71 -16.12 -16.31
N TRP A 54 13.22 -15.32 -15.36
CA TRP A 54 14.04 -14.74 -14.30
C TRP A 54 14.68 -15.81 -13.41
N ILE A 55 13.90 -16.82 -12.99
CA ILE A 55 14.39 -17.93 -12.16
C ILE A 55 15.46 -18.74 -12.90
N ASP A 56 15.23 -19.10 -14.18
CA ASP A 56 16.21 -19.83 -14.99
C ASP A 56 17.51 -19.03 -15.14
N SER A 57 17.41 -17.74 -15.48
CA SER A 57 18.58 -16.88 -15.69
C SER A 57 19.39 -16.69 -14.40
N LEU A 58 18.73 -16.57 -13.25
CA LEU A 58 19.37 -16.46 -11.93
C LEU A 58 20.05 -17.78 -11.53
N ALA A 59 19.40 -18.92 -11.74
CA ALA A 59 19.98 -20.24 -11.46
C ALA A 59 21.24 -20.49 -12.29
N VAL A 60 21.18 -20.23 -13.60
CA VAL A 60 22.33 -20.33 -14.51
C VAL A 60 23.46 -19.40 -14.07
N ALA A 61 23.14 -18.16 -13.71
CA ALA A 61 24.13 -17.18 -13.26
C ALA A 61 24.80 -17.60 -11.94
N ALA A 62 24.04 -18.11 -10.97
CA ALA A 62 24.55 -18.59 -9.70
C ALA A 62 25.48 -19.80 -9.87
N ALA A 63 25.04 -20.78 -10.66
CA ALA A 63 25.82 -21.97 -10.99
C ALA A 63 27.13 -21.61 -11.69
N ALA A 64 27.07 -20.70 -12.68
CA ALA A 64 28.23 -20.21 -13.40
C ALA A 64 29.22 -19.50 -12.47
N TYR A 65 28.71 -18.63 -11.60
CA TYR A 65 29.55 -17.83 -10.71
C TYR A 65 30.21 -18.66 -9.61
N ALA A 66 29.48 -19.61 -9.01
CA ALA A 66 30.03 -20.51 -8.00
C ALA A 66 31.18 -21.37 -8.56
N LYS A 67 30.99 -21.95 -9.76
CA LYS A 67 32.01 -22.73 -10.45
C LYS A 67 33.20 -21.88 -10.90
N TYR A 68 32.96 -20.63 -11.29
CA TYR A 68 34.03 -19.66 -11.58
C TYR A 68 34.88 -19.36 -10.34
N LYS A 69 34.25 -19.19 -9.15
CA LYS A 69 34.97 -19.03 -7.88
C LYS A 69 35.72 -20.29 -7.44
N ALA A 70 35.32 -21.47 -7.92
CA ALA A 70 36.09 -22.70 -7.77
C ALA A 70 37.32 -22.78 -8.71
N GLY A 71 37.54 -21.78 -9.56
CA GLY A 71 38.65 -21.75 -10.52
C GLY A 71 38.42 -22.59 -11.78
N LYS A 72 37.20 -23.06 -12.05
CA LYS A 72 36.90 -23.82 -13.27
C LYS A 72 37.05 -22.95 -14.52
N PRO A 73 37.60 -23.49 -15.62
CA PRO A 73 37.64 -22.77 -16.89
C PRO A 73 36.22 -22.62 -17.46
N VAL A 74 35.98 -21.51 -18.16
CA VAL A 74 34.66 -21.18 -18.73
C VAL A 74 34.11 -22.31 -19.61
N SER A 75 34.95 -22.99 -20.38
CA SER A 75 34.57 -24.12 -21.24
C SER A 75 33.89 -25.24 -20.45
N LYS A 76 34.50 -25.63 -19.32
CA LYS A 76 33.96 -26.66 -18.42
C LYS A 76 32.67 -26.20 -17.74
N ILE A 77 32.59 -24.92 -17.35
CA ILE A 77 31.36 -24.36 -16.77
C ILE A 77 30.22 -24.40 -17.81
N ALA A 78 30.49 -24.04 -19.06
CA ALA A 78 29.52 -24.05 -20.15
C ALA A 78 28.97 -25.45 -20.41
N GLU A 79 29.84 -26.46 -20.43
CA GLU A 79 29.47 -27.87 -20.54
C GLU A 79 28.60 -28.32 -19.37
N GLU A 80 29.04 -28.09 -18.12
CA GLU A 80 28.32 -28.52 -16.91
C GLU A 80 26.96 -27.82 -16.73
N VAL A 81 26.85 -26.54 -17.09
CA VAL A 81 25.62 -25.74 -16.94
C VAL A 81 24.69 -25.88 -18.15
N GLY A 82 25.17 -26.42 -19.28
CA GLY A 82 24.37 -26.58 -20.49
C GLY A 82 24.06 -25.26 -21.20
N ARG A 83 25.02 -24.33 -21.22
CA ARG A 83 24.89 -23.01 -21.88
C ARG A 83 26.16 -22.69 -22.67
N SER A 84 26.09 -21.77 -23.63
CA SER A 84 27.28 -21.39 -24.41
C SER A 84 28.31 -20.65 -23.54
N GLU A 85 29.61 -20.81 -23.85
CA GLU A 85 30.66 -20.06 -23.14
C GLU A 85 30.47 -18.54 -23.19
N HIS A 86 29.89 -18.03 -24.28
CA HIS A 86 29.54 -16.63 -24.41
C HIS A 86 28.56 -16.19 -23.31
N THR A 87 27.50 -16.98 -23.12
CA THR A 87 26.48 -16.75 -22.08
C THR A 87 27.11 -16.82 -20.69
N ILE A 88 27.93 -17.84 -20.43
CA ILE A 88 28.64 -18.01 -19.16
C ILE A 88 29.55 -16.82 -18.87
N ARG A 89 30.37 -16.38 -19.84
CA ARG A 89 31.21 -15.17 -19.70
C ARG A 89 30.37 -13.94 -19.39
N ALA A 90 29.23 -13.76 -20.06
CA ALA A 90 28.37 -12.61 -19.84
C ALA A 90 27.80 -12.56 -18.41
N HIS A 91 27.40 -13.70 -17.85
CA HIS A 91 26.98 -13.78 -16.45
C HIS A 91 28.13 -13.51 -15.47
N ILE A 92 29.28 -14.18 -15.64
CA ILE A 92 30.44 -14.03 -14.75
C ILE A 92 30.96 -12.59 -14.73
N GLN A 93 30.93 -11.91 -15.87
CA GLN A 93 31.38 -10.52 -16.02
C GLN A 93 30.31 -9.49 -15.60
N GLY A 94 29.11 -9.91 -15.18
CA GLY A 94 28.04 -9.01 -14.81
C GLY A 94 27.49 -8.19 -15.98
N LYS A 95 27.59 -8.70 -17.22
CA LYS A 95 27.00 -8.04 -18.40
C LYS A 95 25.49 -8.24 -18.46
N THR A 96 25.00 -9.37 -17.95
CA THR A 96 23.57 -9.65 -17.81
C THR A 96 23.04 -9.12 -16.47
N LYS A 97 21.73 -8.81 -16.41
CA LYS A 97 21.10 -8.36 -15.15
C LYS A 97 21.16 -9.44 -14.06
N ALA A 98 20.89 -10.70 -14.40
CA ALA A 98 21.06 -11.82 -13.49
C ALA A 98 22.50 -11.94 -12.96
N GLY A 99 23.50 -11.80 -13.84
CA GLY A 99 24.92 -11.82 -13.43
C GLY A 99 25.25 -10.70 -12.43
N LYS A 100 24.78 -9.48 -12.66
CA LYS A 100 24.97 -8.34 -11.73
C LYS A 100 24.38 -8.63 -10.35
N LEU A 101 23.18 -9.18 -10.30
CA LEU A 101 22.49 -9.51 -9.05
C LEU A 101 23.26 -10.59 -8.27
N ILE A 102 23.69 -11.66 -8.93
CA ILE A 102 24.51 -12.72 -8.30
C ILE A 102 25.84 -12.17 -7.77
N ILE A 103 26.54 -11.34 -8.54
CA ILE A 103 27.80 -10.71 -8.11
C ILE A 103 27.57 -9.83 -6.89
N SER A 104 26.51 -9.01 -6.89
CA SER A 104 26.14 -8.17 -5.75
C SER A 104 25.87 -9.00 -4.49
N THR A 105 25.13 -10.11 -4.63
CA THR A 105 24.88 -11.05 -3.53
C THR A 105 26.17 -11.69 -3.01
N TYR A 106 27.08 -12.09 -3.90
CA TYR A 106 28.39 -12.63 -3.52
C TYR A 106 29.22 -11.61 -2.73
N GLU A 107 29.27 -10.34 -3.16
CA GLU A 107 30.03 -9.32 -2.45
C GLU A 107 29.44 -9.03 -1.06
N LYS A 108 28.11 -9.04 -0.91
CA LYS A 108 27.45 -8.95 0.39
C LYS A 108 27.76 -10.15 1.29
N LEU A 109 27.77 -11.35 0.71
CA LEU A 109 28.14 -12.59 1.40
C LEU A 109 29.60 -12.50 1.90
N LYS A 110 30.53 -12.10 1.03
CA LYS A 110 31.94 -11.90 1.36
C LYS A 110 32.16 -10.86 2.44
N ALA A 111 31.35 -9.80 2.46
CA ALA A 111 31.40 -8.75 3.48
C ALA A 111 30.71 -9.15 4.80
N GLY A 112 30.03 -10.30 4.88
CA GLY A 112 29.24 -10.71 6.05
C GLY A 112 27.98 -9.85 6.26
N THR A 113 27.54 -9.10 5.25
CA THR A 113 26.39 -8.19 5.32
C THR A 113 25.14 -8.75 4.66
N LEU A 114 25.23 -9.94 4.05
CA LEU A 114 24.08 -10.61 3.46
C LEU A 114 23.10 -11.04 4.57
N ARG A 115 21.99 -10.30 4.68
CA ARG A 115 20.85 -10.63 5.54
C ARG A 115 19.71 -11.11 4.65
N VAL A 116 19.30 -12.36 4.81
CA VAL A 116 18.09 -12.88 4.17
C VAL A 116 17.02 -13.02 5.25
N ALA A 117 16.01 -12.15 5.18
CA ALA A 117 14.79 -12.30 5.92
C ALA A 117 13.81 -13.06 5.03
N VAL A 118 13.54 -14.33 5.35
CA VAL A 118 12.56 -15.14 4.62
C VAL A 118 11.18 -14.81 5.18
N PRO A 119 10.26 -14.19 4.41
CA PRO A 119 8.94 -13.80 4.91
C PRO A 119 8.01 -15.01 5.18
N PHE A 120 8.45 -16.24 4.88
CA PHE A 120 7.61 -17.43 4.87
C PHE A 120 7.79 -18.40 6.07
N VAL A 121 8.73 -18.18 7.01
CA VAL A 121 9.03 -19.21 8.05
C VAL A 121 8.58 -18.83 9.47
N SER A 122 8.13 -17.60 9.74
CA SER A 122 7.34 -17.32 10.94
C SER A 122 5.86 -17.28 10.55
N GLY A 123 5.17 -18.40 10.77
CA GLY A 123 3.74 -18.51 10.53
C GLY A 123 2.93 -17.39 11.20
N ALA A 124 1.75 -17.16 10.63
CA ALA A 124 0.47 -16.93 11.28
C ALA A 124 0.25 -15.74 12.25
N PRO A 125 0.75 -15.64 13.50
CA PRO A 125 0.09 -14.78 14.49
C PRO A 125 0.16 -13.27 14.26
N GLN A 126 1.21 -12.75 13.62
CA GLN A 126 1.37 -11.29 13.47
C GLN A 126 0.63 -10.74 12.25
N VAL A 127 0.55 -11.54 11.18
CA VAL A 127 -0.33 -11.23 10.03
C VAL A 127 -1.77 -11.46 10.45
N GLU A 128 -2.10 -12.54 11.15
CA GLU A 128 -3.45 -12.76 11.69
C GLU A 128 -3.86 -11.70 12.71
N ALA A 129 -2.97 -11.29 13.62
CA ALA A 129 -3.27 -10.23 14.58
C ALA A 129 -3.46 -8.87 13.91
N LYS A 130 -2.61 -8.51 12.93
CA LYS A 130 -2.81 -7.27 12.16
C LYS A 130 -4.06 -7.33 11.30
N THR A 131 -4.35 -8.48 10.68
CA THR A 131 -5.58 -8.69 9.90
C THR A 131 -6.80 -8.58 10.81
N SER A 132 -6.79 -9.20 11.99
CA SER A 132 -7.87 -9.11 12.97
C SER A 132 -8.04 -7.69 13.53
N GLU A 133 -6.94 -6.96 13.78
CA GLU A 133 -6.97 -5.56 14.19
C GLU A 133 -7.55 -4.66 13.09
N LEU A 134 -7.14 -4.86 11.84
CA LEU A 134 -7.66 -4.14 10.68
C LEU A 134 -9.15 -4.45 10.46
N GLU A 135 -9.57 -5.71 10.59
CA GLU A 135 -10.97 -6.12 10.50
C GLU A 135 -11.83 -5.45 11.59
N ARG A 136 -11.33 -5.39 12.82
CA ARG A 136 -12.00 -4.65 13.91
C ARG A 136 -12.12 -3.17 13.59
N LYS A 137 -11.04 -2.54 13.11
CA LYS A 137 -11.03 -1.13 12.71
C LYS A 137 -12.06 -0.86 11.60
N VAL A 138 -12.13 -1.75 10.61
CA VAL A 138 -13.10 -1.67 9.51
C VAL A 138 -14.53 -1.78 10.04
N GLN A 139 -14.80 -2.70 10.98
CA GLN A 139 -16.12 -2.80 11.60
C GLN A 139 -16.49 -1.56 12.41
N GLU A 140 -15.58 -1.01 13.21
CA GLU A 140 -15.80 0.23 13.96
C GLU A 140 -16.11 1.40 13.03
N LEU A 141 -15.28 1.60 12.00
CA LEU A 141 -15.47 2.67 11.00
C LEU A 141 -16.78 2.48 10.22
N THR A 142 -17.19 1.24 9.97
CA THR A 142 -18.46 0.96 9.28
C THR A 142 -19.65 1.35 10.16
N ARG A 143 -19.62 1.00 11.44
CA ARG A 143 -20.66 1.40 12.41
C ARG A 143 -20.70 2.91 12.61
N GLU A 144 -19.55 3.55 12.70
CA GLU A 144 -19.46 5.02 12.80
C GLU A 144 -20.04 5.70 11.56
N LYS A 145 -19.70 5.20 10.37
CA LYS A 145 -20.28 5.68 9.11
C LYS A 145 -21.81 5.53 9.08
N GLU A 146 -22.34 4.39 9.51
CA GLU A 146 -23.80 4.16 9.56
C GLU A 146 -24.48 5.11 10.56
N SER A 147 -23.89 5.32 11.74
CA SER A 147 -24.38 6.27 12.74
C SER A 147 -24.38 7.71 12.22
N LEU A 148 -23.30 8.13 11.57
CA LEU A 148 -23.20 9.45 10.96
C LEU A 148 -24.22 9.64 9.84
N LEU A 149 -24.42 8.64 8.99
CA LEU A 149 -25.46 8.69 7.94
C LEU A 149 -26.86 8.83 8.52
N ALA A 150 -27.17 8.10 9.60
CA ALA A 150 -28.45 8.24 10.30
C ALA A 150 -28.62 9.67 10.87
N LYS A 151 -27.56 10.23 11.46
CA LYS A 151 -27.62 11.60 12.00
C LYS A 151 -27.78 12.66 10.92
N VAL A 152 -27.11 12.50 9.77
CA VAL A 152 -27.30 13.38 8.61
C VAL A 152 -28.74 13.33 8.15
N SER A 153 -29.34 12.14 8.02
CA SER A 153 -30.74 12.01 7.61
C SER A 153 -31.73 12.67 8.60
N GLU A 154 -31.45 12.58 9.90
CA GLU A 154 -32.26 13.26 10.92
C GLU A 154 -32.15 14.78 10.82
N LEU A 155 -30.93 15.31 10.69
CA LEU A 155 -30.68 16.74 10.52
C LEU A 155 -31.32 17.28 9.24
N GLU A 156 -31.29 16.52 8.14
CA GLU A 156 -31.97 16.90 6.90
C GLU A 156 -33.49 17.05 7.10
N LYS A 157 -34.12 16.14 7.83
CA LYS A 157 -35.55 16.25 8.18
C LYS A 157 -35.85 17.44 9.07
N GLU A 158 -34.98 17.73 10.03
CA GLU A 158 -35.13 18.87 10.93
C GLU A 158 -35.00 20.19 10.16
N VAL A 159 -34.01 20.30 9.26
CA VAL A 159 -33.84 21.45 8.36
C VAL A 159 -35.06 21.65 7.47
N GLU A 160 -35.61 20.58 6.91
CA GLU A 160 -36.83 20.65 6.10
C GLU A 160 -38.04 21.13 6.91
N ASN A 161 -38.20 20.64 8.15
CA ASN A 161 -39.27 21.09 9.04
C ASN A 161 -39.11 22.57 9.43
N LEU A 162 -37.90 23.00 9.78
CA LEU A 162 -37.60 24.40 10.10
C LEU A 162 -37.86 25.33 8.91
N ARG A 163 -37.52 24.89 7.69
CA ARG A 163 -37.83 25.65 6.46
C ARG A 163 -39.33 25.87 6.30
N ARG A 164 -40.14 24.83 6.49
CA ARG A 164 -41.62 24.94 6.42
C ARG A 164 -42.18 25.89 7.47
N GLN A 165 -41.69 25.80 8.71
CA GLN A 165 -42.11 26.71 9.78
C GLN A 165 -41.75 28.17 9.47
N LEU A 166 -40.56 28.39 8.91
CA LEU A 166 -40.08 29.71 8.54
C LEU A 166 -40.89 30.32 7.38
N GLU A 167 -41.29 29.49 6.42
CA GLU A 167 -42.17 29.91 5.32
C GLU A 167 -43.57 30.28 5.83
N ALA A 168 -44.17 29.47 6.71
CA ALA A 168 -45.44 29.77 7.36
C ALA A 168 -45.39 31.09 8.16
N CYS A 169 -44.33 31.31 8.95
CA CYS A 169 -44.14 32.56 9.68
C CYS A 169 -44.02 33.78 8.75
N ARG A 170 -43.34 33.63 7.60
CA ARG A 170 -43.23 34.69 6.60
C ARG A 170 -44.58 35.05 5.99
N GLU A 171 -45.41 34.06 5.67
CA GLU A 171 -46.77 34.30 5.17
C GLU A 171 -47.63 35.04 6.20
N GLU A 172 -47.59 34.61 7.46
CA GLU A 172 -48.31 35.26 8.56
C GLU A 172 -47.86 36.71 8.75
N SER A 173 -46.54 36.95 8.77
CA SER A 173 -45.97 38.29 8.82
C SER A 173 -46.43 39.16 7.63
N GLY A 174 -46.52 38.60 6.43
CA GLY A 174 -47.03 39.28 5.25
C GLY A 174 -48.51 39.67 5.38
N LYS A 175 -49.35 38.78 5.91
CA LYS A 175 -50.76 39.07 6.20
C LYS A 175 -50.90 40.18 7.24
N LEU A 176 -50.15 40.08 8.34
CA LEU A 176 -50.12 41.10 9.40
C LEU A 176 -49.70 42.47 8.86
N SER A 177 -48.66 42.53 8.02
CA SER A 177 -48.21 43.78 7.39
C SER A 177 -49.32 44.46 6.58
N ARG A 178 -50.08 43.69 5.78
CA ARG A 178 -51.22 44.23 5.01
C ARG A 178 -52.33 44.78 5.92
N VAL A 179 -52.62 44.09 7.03
CA VAL A 179 -53.60 44.57 8.00
C VAL A 179 -53.12 45.87 8.65
N VAL A 180 -51.84 45.95 9.02
CA VAL A 180 -51.25 47.17 9.59
C VAL A 180 -51.35 48.34 8.62
N GLU A 181 -51.04 48.14 7.33
CA GLU A 181 -51.19 49.16 6.30
C GLU A 181 -52.65 49.61 6.14
N ALA A 182 -53.61 48.68 6.12
CA ALA A 182 -55.03 49.00 6.03
C ALA A 182 -55.56 49.74 7.27
N VAL A 183 -55.06 49.43 8.46
CA VAL A 183 -55.42 50.15 9.68
C VAL A 183 -54.82 51.55 9.67
N LYS A 184 -53.57 51.71 9.24
CA LYS A 184 -52.92 53.03 9.09
C LYS A 184 -53.70 53.94 8.14
N SER A 185 -54.11 53.44 6.97
CA SER A 185 -54.88 54.26 6.02
C SER A 185 -56.26 54.66 6.55
N ARG A 186 -56.94 53.76 7.27
CA ARG A 186 -58.21 54.08 7.95
C ARG A 186 -58.03 55.12 9.06
N LEU A 187 -56.94 55.03 9.83
CA LEU A 187 -56.63 56.01 10.87
C LEU A 187 -56.42 57.41 10.27
N GLN A 188 -55.64 57.50 9.18
CA GLN A 188 -55.44 58.75 8.45
C GLN A 188 -56.77 59.36 7.97
N ALA A 189 -57.64 58.53 7.36
CA ALA A 189 -58.97 58.99 6.93
C ALA A 189 -59.84 59.50 8.10
N LEU A 190 -59.77 58.84 9.27
CA LEU A 190 -60.49 59.30 10.47
C LEU A 190 -59.91 60.61 11.02
N GLU A 191 -58.59 60.80 10.97
CA GLU A 191 -57.93 62.05 11.35
C GLU A 191 -58.36 63.20 10.43
N GLU A 192 -58.41 62.96 9.12
CA GLU A 192 -58.92 63.93 8.13
C GLU A 192 -60.39 64.30 8.41
N ILE A 193 -61.27 63.31 8.64
CA ILE A 193 -62.67 63.56 8.98
C ILE A 193 -62.79 64.38 10.27
N LYS A 194 -61.99 64.06 11.29
CA LYS A 194 -61.98 64.79 12.56
C LYS A 194 -61.57 66.25 12.36
N GLN A 195 -60.58 66.50 11.51
CA GLN A 195 -60.14 67.85 11.18
C GLN A 195 -61.25 68.64 10.47
N LEU A 196 -61.90 68.06 9.45
CA LEU A 196 -63.02 68.70 8.76
C LEU A 196 -64.19 69.02 9.69
N LEU A 197 -64.53 68.13 10.63
CA LEU A 197 -65.57 68.39 11.63
C LEU A 197 -65.21 69.55 12.56
N SER A 198 -63.92 69.70 12.92
CA SER A 198 -63.47 70.82 13.75
C SER A 198 -63.48 72.17 13.01
N GLU A 199 -63.42 72.16 11.69
CA GLU A 199 -63.54 73.37 10.85
C GLU A 199 -65.01 73.80 10.63
N LEU A 200 -65.97 72.90 10.88
CA LEU A 200 -67.41 73.11 10.73
C LEU A 200 -68.12 73.58 12.02
N ALA A 201 -67.46 73.47 13.18
CA ALA A 201 -67.98 73.82 14.51
C ALA A 201 -67.48 75.19 14.97
#